data_AF-A0A7W0D5N5-F1
#
_entry.id   AF-A0A7W0D5N5-F1
#
_cell.length_a   1.000
_cell.length_b   1.000
_cell.length_c   1.000
_cell.angle_alpha   90.00
_cell.angle_beta   90.00
_cell.angle_gamma   90.00
#
_symmetry.space_group_name_H-M   'P 1'
#
loop_
_entity.id
_entity.type
_entity.pdbx_description
1 polymer ?
#
loop_
_entity_poly.entity_id
_entity_poly.type
_entity_poly.pdbx_seq_one_letter_code
_entity_poly.pdbx_strand_id
1 'polypeptide(L)'
;MPFEVPEQKQIRVIINTDAKCEADDQYAIVHAILSPRLKIKGIIGAHFGTRSSTGAEDSYQEVLHLLDLMHMKDKFRVVKGANHKIPDTLTPVSSNGADLIIEEAMKDDPLPLFVTFQGPLTDLASAYLKEPRIAERLTAIWIGGGTYPDGDVEFNLSNDIEAAQVVFNSPIHVWQVPKNVYDMVRVGLAELAVKVRPYGEIGKYLYEYLIQHNMKNGDRPQWPKGEIWVLGDSPATSLLLDDQAFDYDLIEAPNIHSDMSYQHKAGNRKIRVYRSVDSRFILEDFYAKLSLFANPQGC
;
A
#
# COMPACT_ATOMS: atom_id res chain seq x y z
N MET A 1 -9.65 7.62 19.46
CA MET A 1 -10.76 6.74 19.04
C MET A 1 -11.64 6.45 20.24
N PRO A 2 -12.98 6.39 20.10
CA PRO A 2 -13.91 6.11 21.20
C PRO A 2 -13.96 4.60 21.55
N PHE A 3 -12.84 3.90 21.41
CA PHE A 3 -12.65 2.49 21.72
C PHE A 3 -11.16 2.19 21.89
N GLU A 4 -10.85 1.13 22.61
CA GLU A 4 -9.49 0.62 22.80
C GLU A 4 -9.30 -0.69 22.03
N VAL A 5 -8.07 -0.92 21.53
CA VAL A 5 -7.68 -2.20 20.92
C VAL A 5 -6.73 -2.90 21.88
N PRO A 6 -7.09 -4.10 22.39
CA PRO A 6 -6.21 -4.88 23.25
C PRO A 6 -4.86 -5.13 22.57
N GLU A 7 -3.76 -5.10 23.33
CA GLU A 7 -2.40 -5.20 22.79
C GLU A 7 -2.18 -6.49 21.98
N GLN A 8 -2.73 -7.61 22.43
CA GLN A 8 -2.67 -8.90 21.72
C GLN A 8 -3.44 -8.92 20.39
N LYS A 9 -4.28 -7.91 20.14
CA LYS A 9 -4.97 -7.70 18.86
C LYS A 9 -4.28 -6.64 18.01
N GLN A 10 -3.19 -6.02 18.47
CA GLN A 10 -2.40 -5.10 17.67
C GLN A 10 -1.39 -5.85 16.82
N ILE A 11 -0.93 -5.22 15.76
CA ILE A 11 0.08 -5.77 14.84
C ILE A 11 1.11 -4.69 14.50
N ARG A 12 2.32 -5.10 14.13
CA ARG A 12 3.37 -4.18 13.67
C ARG A 12 3.20 -3.97 12.17
N VAL A 13 3.32 -2.73 11.71
CA VAL A 13 3.14 -2.39 10.30
C VAL A 13 4.25 -1.47 9.81
N ILE A 14 4.82 -1.80 8.66
CA ILE A 14 5.59 -0.86 7.84
C ILE A 14 4.74 -0.55 6.60
N ILE A 15 4.66 0.73 6.24
CA ILE A 15 3.94 1.19 5.05
C ILE A 15 4.97 1.57 3.99
N ASN A 16 4.96 0.91 2.84
CA ASN A 16 5.74 1.27 1.66
C ASN A 16 4.78 1.81 0.60
N THR A 17 4.98 3.06 0.18
CA THR A 17 4.01 3.85 -0.58
C THR A 17 4.69 4.74 -1.59
N ASP A 18 4.11 4.84 -2.78
CA ASP A 18 4.50 5.77 -3.82
C ASP A 18 3.61 7.02 -3.85
N ALA A 19 3.30 7.55 -2.65
CA ALA A 19 2.33 8.61 -2.34
C ALA A 19 2.26 9.88 -3.22
N LYS A 20 3.17 10.10 -4.17
CA LYS A 20 3.09 11.20 -5.14
C LYS A 20 2.83 10.75 -6.58
N CYS A 21 2.64 9.46 -6.81
CA CYS A 21 2.32 8.92 -8.13
C CYS A 21 0.91 9.33 -8.57
N GLU A 22 -0.09 9.02 -7.75
CA GLU A 22 -1.50 9.31 -7.98
C GLU A 22 -2.11 10.04 -6.78
N ALA A 23 -3.30 9.65 -6.30
CA ALA A 23 -4.03 10.40 -5.28
C ALA A 23 -4.75 9.51 -4.24
N ASP A 24 -4.51 8.19 -4.25
CA ASP A 24 -5.16 7.22 -3.37
C ASP A 24 -4.28 6.69 -2.24
N ASP A 25 -2.96 6.60 -2.40
CA ASP A 25 -2.01 6.29 -1.31
C ASP A 25 -2.27 7.12 -0.05
N GLN A 26 -2.52 8.43 -0.23
CA GLN A 26 -2.74 9.36 0.88
C GLN A 26 -3.89 8.91 1.77
N TYR A 27 -4.97 8.38 1.17
CA TYR A 27 -6.11 7.87 1.90
C TYR A 27 -5.73 6.63 2.71
N ALA A 28 -4.98 5.71 2.10
CA ALA A 28 -4.54 4.48 2.75
C ALA A 28 -3.56 4.77 3.91
N ILE A 29 -2.63 5.71 3.75
CA ILE A 29 -1.69 6.17 4.80
C ILE A 29 -2.46 6.77 5.98
N VAL A 30 -3.37 7.71 5.70
CA VAL A 30 -4.17 8.36 6.76
C VAL A 30 -5.04 7.32 7.47
N HIS A 31 -5.67 6.40 6.74
CA HIS A 31 -6.45 5.32 7.33
C HIS A 31 -5.61 4.45 8.28
N ALA A 32 -4.36 4.15 7.90
CA ALA A 32 -3.46 3.35 8.72
C ALA A 32 -3.06 4.09 10.00
N ILE A 33 -2.68 5.37 9.89
CA ILE A 33 -2.30 6.23 11.02
C ILE A 33 -3.44 6.36 12.03
N LEU A 34 -4.68 6.49 11.55
CA LEU A 34 -5.86 6.61 12.40
C LEU A 34 -6.31 5.26 13.01
N SER A 35 -5.68 4.14 12.65
CA SER A 35 -6.12 2.82 13.08
C SER A 35 -5.33 2.31 14.31
N PRO A 36 -5.91 2.31 15.53
CA PRO A 36 -5.18 1.94 16.76
C PRO A 36 -4.74 0.47 16.83
N ARG A 37 -5.22 -0.38 15.92
CA ARG A 37 -4.72 -1.76 15.74
C ARG A 37 -3.30 -1.79 15.17
N LEU A 38 -2.93 -0.80 14.37
CA LEU A 38 -1.71 -0.80 13.58
C LEU A 38 -0.61 -0.03 14.32
N LYS A 39 0.36 -0.75 14.91
CA LYS A 39 1.57 -0.16 15.45
C LYS A 39 2.52 0.16 14.29
N ILE A 40 2.43 1.36 13.73
CA ILE A 40 3.30 1.80 12.62
C ILE A 40 4.75 1.89 13.09
N LYS A 41 5.63 1.09 12.48
CA LYS A 41 7.07 1.02 12.77
C LYS A 41 7.90 1.88 11.84
N GLY A 42 7.35 2.23 10.70
CA GLY A 42 7.84 3.29 9.83
C GLY A 42 7.08 3.35 8.52
N ILE A 43 7.34 4.43 7.78
CA ILE A 43 6.75 4.70 6.47
C ILE A 43 7.90 4.91 5.47
N ILE A 44 7.83 4.24 4.33
CA ILE A 44 8.85 4.22 3.29
C ILE A 44 8.26 4.89 2.05
N GLY A 45 8.84 6.00 1.62
CA GLY A 45 8.52 6.61 0.33
C GLY A 45 9.21 5.84 -0.80
N ALA A 46 8.43 5.16 -1.64
CA ALA A 46 8.89 4.35 -2.76
C ALA A 46 8.90 5.14 -4.07
N HIS A 47 9.70 4.67 -5.03
CA HIS A 47 9.66 5.15 -6.41
C HIS A 47 8.44 4.62 -7.17
N PHE A 48 8.05 5.29 -8.24
CA PHE A 48 6.95 4.89 -9.12
C PHE A 48 7.42 4.84 -10.59
N GLY A 49 8.47 4.04 -10.79
CA GLY A 49 9.11 3.79 -12.08
C GLY A 49 9.71 5.04 -12.73
N THR A 50 9.36 5.28 -13.99
CA THR A 50 9.93 6.36 -14.81
C THR A 50 9.06 7.61 -14.86
N ARG A 51 7.90 7.62 -14.19
CA ARG A 51 7.02 8.81 -14.11
C ARG A 51 7.68 9.97 -13.35
N SER A 52 8.62 9.68 -12.44
CA SER A 52 9.47 10.67 -11.77
C SER A 52 10.88 10.11 -11.56
N SER A 53 11.90 10.90 -11.88
CA SER A 53 13.30 10.57 -11.55
C SER A 53 13.62 10.75 -10.06
N THR A 54 12.72 11.39 -9.30
CA THR A 54 12.82 11.62 -7.85
C THR A 54 11.71 10.92 -7.08
N GLY A 55 11.09 9.88 -7.65
CA GLY A 55 9.86 9.28 -7.11
C GLY A 55 9.91 8.94 -5.62
N ALA A 56 11.01 8.35 -5.12
CA ALA A 56 11.11 8.03 -3.68
C ALA A 56 11.25 9.27 -2.79
N GLU A 57 11.89 10.33 -3.29
CA GLU A 57 11.93 11.64 -2.61
C GLU A 57 10.55 12.29 -2.62
N ASP A 58 9.85 12.28 -3.76
CA ASP A 58 8.52 12.88 -3.90
C ASP A 58 7.51 12.21 -2.94
N SER A 59 7.50 10.88 -2.89
CA SER A 59 6.68 10.09 -1.96
C SER A 59 7.06 10.35 -0.50
N TYR A 60 8.36 10.44 -0.19
CA TYR A 60 8.83 10.78 1.15
C TYR A 60 8.34 12.15 1.62
N GLN A 61 8.45 13.17 0.76
CA GLN A 61 7.99 14.52 1.08
C GLN A 61 6.46 14.57 1.22
N GLU A 62 5.73 13.82 0.41
CA GLU A 62 4.27 13.71 0.55
C GLU A 62 3.89 13.14 1.92
N VAL A 63 4.51 12.04 2.36
CA VAL A 63 4.23 11.45 3.68
C VAL A 63 4.49 12.48 4.78
N LEU A 64 5.61 13.21 4.72
CA LEU A 64 5.90 14.27 5.69
C LEU A 64 4.84 15.37 5.67
N HIS A 65 4.34 15.73 4.50
CA HIS A 65 3.29 16.74 4.35
C HIS A 65 1.97 16.28 4.96
N LEU A 66 1.54 15.03 4.73
CA LEU A 66 0.35 14.47 5.37
C LEU A 66 0.48 14.48 6.90
N LEU A 67 1.64 14.10 7.43
CA LEU A 67 1.88 14.12 8.88
C LEU A 67 1.83 15.54 9.45
N ASP A 68 2.31 16.54 8.72
CA ASP A 68 2.24 17.95 9.12
C ASP A 68 0.77 18.44 9.19
N LEU A 69 -0.03 18.13 8.17
CA LEU A 69 -1.48 18.42 8.11
C LEU A 69 -2.29 17.71 9.19
N MET A 70 -1.78 16.59 9.72
CA MET A 70 -2.37 15.86 10.84
C MET A 70 -1.81 16.29 12.20
N HIS A 71 -0.89 17.27 12.24
CA HIS A 71 -0.16 17.68 13.45
C HIS A 71 0.53 16.49 14.15
N MET A 72 1.06 15.57 13.34
CA MET A 72 1.77 14.36 13.75
C MET A 72 3.22 14.34 13.26
N LYS A 73 3.79 15.53 13.00
CA LYS A 73 5.21 15.67 12.69
C LYS A 73 6.05 14.97 13.75
N ASP A 74 7.07 14.25 13.30
CA ASP A 74 8.02 13.48 14.13
C ASP A 74 7.43 12.29 14.92
N LYS A 75 6.13 11.97 14.79
CA LYS A 75 5.53 10.81 15.47
C LYS A 75 5.95 9.47 14.88
N PHE A 76 6.28 9.44 13.59
CA PHE A 76 6.64 8.23 12.88
C PHE A 76 7.98 8.40 12.19
N ARG A 77 8.77 7.32 12.16
CA ARG A 77 9.97 7.25 11.35
C ARG A 77 9.57 7.16 9.87
N VAL A 78 9.91 8.19 9.10
CA VAL A 78 9.71 8.22 7.65
C VAL A 78 11.08 8.13 6.99
N VAL A 79 11.23 7.24 6.00
CA VAL A 79 12.50 7.02 5.29
C VAL A 79 12.28 6.95 3.78
N LYS A 80 13.35 7.22 3.03
CA LYS A 80 13.37 7.05 1.57
C LYS A 80 13.67 5.61 1.19
N GLY A 81 12.82 5.05 0.34
CA GLY A 81 13.01 3.76 -0.30
C GLY A 81 14.04 3.82 -1.43
N ALA A 82 14.09 2.76 -2.21
CA ALA A 82 14.90 2.72 -3.42
C ALA A 82 14.38 3.75 -4.45
N ASN A 83 15.29 4.42 -5.14
CA ASN A 83 14.94 5.44 -6.14
C ASN A 83 14.75 4.87 -7.55
N HIS A 84 15.06 3.59 -7.76
CA HIS A 84 14.95 2.90 -9.03
C HIS A 84 14.78 1.41 -8.79
N LYS A 85 14.29 0.71 -9.82
CA LYS A 85 14.13 -0.74 -9.81
C LYS A 85 15.44 -1.49 -9.55
N ILE A 86 15.35 -2.73 -9.08
CA ILE A 86 16.53 -3.61 -9.00
C ILE A 86 17.06 -3.92 -10.41
N PRO A 87 18.39 -4.06 -10.59
CA PRO A 87 18.98 -4.27 -11.91
C PRO A 87 18.71 -5.68 -12.46
N ASP A 88 18.61 -6.67 -11.57
CA ASP A 88 18.31 -8.07 -11.87
C ASP A 88 17.78 -8.79 -10.62
N THR A 89 17.37 -10.06 -10.77
CA THR A 89 16.78 -10.87 -9.68
C THR A 89 17.76 -11.34 -8.60
N LEU A 90 19.04 -10.98 -8.68
CA LEU A 90 20.09 -11.41 -7.75
C LEU A 90 20.73 -10.23 -7.00
N THR A 91 20.58 -9.03 -7.53
CA THR A 91 21.30 -7.85 -7.06
C THR A 91 20.34 -6.87 -6.36
N PRO A 92 20.47 -6.67 -5.03
CA PRO A 92 19.64 -5.70 -4.32
C PRO A 92 20.06 -4.26 -4.63
N VAL A 93 19.14 -3.32 -4.44
CA VAL A 93 19.44 -1.89 -4.36
C VAL A 93 19.54 -1.50 -2.88
N SER A 94 20.52 -0.66 -2.54
CA SER A 94 20.60 -0.15 -1.16
C SER A 94 19.63 1.00 -0.96
N SER A 95 18.81 0.92 0.07
CA SER A 95 17.87 1.97 0.46
C SER A 95 17.61 1.91 1.96
N ASN A 96 17.23 3.05 2.54
CA ASN A 96 16.79 3.10 3.94
C ASN A 96 15.47 2.33 4.14
N GLY A 97 14.66 2.20 3.08
CA GLY A 97 13.45 1.38 3.06
C GLY A 97 13.74 -0.10 3.28
N ALA A 98 14.63 -0.69 2.46
CA ALA A 98 15.05 -2.08 2.63
C ALA A 98 15.69 -2.32 4.00
N ASP A 99 16.55 -1.40 4.46
CA ASP A 99 17.21 -1.51 5.76
C ASP A 99 16.20 -1.43 6.93
N LEU A 100 15.15 -0.60 6.83
CA LEU A 100 14.06 -0.55 7.81
C LEU A 100 13.26 -1.86 7.87
N ILE A 101 12.96 -2.47 6.71
CA ILE A 101 12.27 -3.77 6.66
C ILE A 101 13.11 -4.84 7.37
N ILE A 102 14.40 -4.91 7.08
CA ILE A 102 15.33 -5.85 7.72
C ILE A 102 15.38 -5.60 9.23
N GLU A 103 15.58 -4.35 9.64
CA GLU A 103 15.69 -3.98 11.05
C GLU A 103 14.47 -4.42 11.85
N GLU A 104 13.26 -4.15 11.36
CA GLU A 104 12.03 -4.47 12.08
C GLU A 104 11.68 -5.96 12.03
N ALA A 105 11.92 -6.65 10.91
CA ALA A 105 11.68 -8.08 10.78
C ALA A 105 12.61 -8.90 11.70
N MET A 106 13.84 -8.44 11.90
CA MET A 106 14.83 -9.14 12.72
C MET A 106 14.70 -8.86 14.23
N LYS A 107 13.82 -7.94 14.65
CA LYS A 107 13.51 -7.74 16.08
C LYS A 107 12.83 -8.96 16.68
N ASP A 108 13.17 -9.24 17.94
CA ASP A 108 12.45 -10.19 18.77
C ASP A 108 11.24 -9.49 19.40
N ASP A 109 10.10 -9.56 18.70
CA ASP A 109 8.84 -8.97 19.13
C ASP A 109 7.71 -9.99 18.88
N PRO A 110 6.86 -10.27 19.88
CA PRO A 110 5.82 -11.28 19.79
C PRO A 110 4.68 -10.90 18.84
N LEU A 111 4.54 -9.61 18.49
CA LEU A 111 3.52 -9.17 17.55
C LEU A 111 3.95 -9.47 16.11
N PRO A 112 3.05 -9.97 15.25
CA PRO A 112 3.37 -10.21 13.85
C PRO A 112 3.70 -8.91 13.13
N LEU A 113 4.64 -8.98 12.19
CA LEU A 113 4.99 -7.88 11.30
C LEU A 113 4.30 -8.03 9.94
N PHE A 114 3.63 -6.97 9.54
CA PHE A 114 3.10 -6.79 8.20
C PHE A 114 3.81 -5.65 7.50
N VAL A 115 4.05 -5.80 6.20
CA VAL A 115 4.58 -4.72 5.36
C VAL A 115 3.64 -4.53 4.19
N THR A 116 3.06 -3.34 4.08
CA THR A 116 2.15 -3.01 2.97
C THR A 116 2.91 -2.34 1.84
N PHE A 117 2.60 -2.69 0.61
CA PHE A 117 3.21 -2.14 -0.60
C PHE A 117 2.10 -1.60 -1.50
N GLN A 118 2.05 -0.27 -1.59
CA GLN A 118 1.12 0.49 -2.43
C GLN A 118 1.75 0.83 -3.80
N GLY A 119 3.05 0.56 -3.95
CA GLY A 119 3.82 0.71 -5.18
C GLY A 119 4.60 -0.56 -5.57
N PRO A 120 5.79 -0.44 -6.19
CA PRO A 120 6.62 -1.58 -6.57
C PRO A 120 7.23 -2.31 -5.35
N LEU A 121 7.62 -3.56 -5.54
CA LEU A 121 8.19 -4.43 -4.50
C LEU A 121 9.70 -4.26 -4.28
N THR A 122 10.31 -3.21 -4.82
CA THR A 122 11.76 -2.98 -4.88
C THR A 122 12.45 -3.06 -3.53
N ASP A 123 11.90 -2.40 -2.52
CA ASP A 123 12.46 -2.39 -1.17
C ASP A 123 12.33 -3.78 -0.51
N LEU A 124 11.24 -4.53 -0.77
CA LEU A 124 11.07 -5.89 -0.24
C LEU A 124 12.04 -6.87 -0.88
N ALA A 125 12.15 -6.83 -2.21
CA ALA A 125 13.08 -7.69 -2.95
C ALA A 125 14.52 -7.41 -2.50
N SER A 126 14.89 -6.13 -2.40
CA SER A 126 16.21 -5.72 -1.91
C SER A 126 16.45 -6.16 -0.46
N ALA A 127 15.46 -6.02 0.42
CA ALA A 127 15.54 -6.48 1.81
C ALA A 127 15.76 -8.00 1.88
N TYR A 128 15.00 -8.77 1.11
CA TYR A 128 15.09 -10.24 1.07
C TYR A 128 16.43 -10.72 0.49
N LEU A 129 16.90 -10.12 -0.60
CA LEU A 129 18.19 -10.45 -1.20
C LEU A 129 19.37 -10.15 -0.25
N LYS A 130 19.26 -9.11 0.58
CA LYS A 130 20.24 -8.77 1.63
C LYS A 130 20.14 -9.69 2.85
N GLU A 131 18.93 -10.03 3.28
CA GLU A 131 18.66 -10.81 4.49
C GLU A 131 17.50 -11.81 4.26
N PRO A 132 17.79 -13.03 3.75
CA PRO A 132 16.75 -14.00 3.42
C PRO A 132 15.91 -14.47 4.63
N ARG A 133 16.43 -14.34 5.86
CA ARG A 133 15.72 -14.74 7.09
C ARG A 133 14.43 -13.94 7.34
N ILE A 134 14.26 -12.78 6.70
CA ILE A 134 13.01 -12.01 6.83
C ILE A 134 11.80 -12.75 6.27
N ALA A 135 12.00 -13.73 5.38
CA ALA A 135 10.90 -14.43 4.70
C ALA A 135 9.94 -15.15 5.66
N GLU A 136 10.44 -15.60 6.81
CA GLU A 136 9.65 -16.27 7.85
C GLU A 136 9.18 -15.31 8.96
N ARG A 137 9.49 -14.01 8.84
CA ARG A 137 9.32 -13.01 9.91
C ARG A 137 8.36 -11.88 9.58
N LEU A 138 7.83 -11.85 8.35
CA LEU A 138 6.86 -10.85 7.92
C LEU A 138 5.82 -11.43 6.95
N THR A 139 4.69 -10.74 6.83
CA THR A 139 3.72 -10.93 5.74
C THR A 139 3.64 -9.66 4.90
N ALA A 140 3.81 -9.79 3.59
CA ALA A 140 3.69 -8.69 2.65
C ALA A 140 2.26 -8.59 2.10
N ILE A 141 1.67 -7.39 2.13
CA ILE A 141 0.42 -7.07 1.44
C ILE A 141 0.78 -6.21 0.25
N TRP A 142 0.48 -6.65 -0.96
CA TRP A 142 0.82 -5.94 -2.17
C TRP A 142 -0.42 -5.58 -2.97
N ILE A 143 -0.56 -4.27 -3.23
CA ILE A 143 -1.53 -3.72 -4.17
C ILE A 143 -0.85 -3.68 -5.52
N GLY A 144 -1.15 -4.66 -6.35
CA GLY A 144 -0.47 -4.80 -7.63
C GLY A 144 -0.58 -6.18 -8.26
N GLY A 145 -0.12 -6.22 -9.50
CA GLY A 145 -0.21 -7.37 -10.38
C GLY A 145 -1.53 -7.48 -11.13
N GLY A 146 -1.44 -8.14 -12.28
CA GLY A 146 -2.54 -8.31 -13.23
C GLY A 146 -3.61 -9.30 -12.77
N THR A 147 -4.63 -9.43 -13.62
CA THR A 147 -5.77 -10.30 -13.36
C THR A 147 -5.40 -11.76 -13.53
N TYR A 148 -5.82 -12.61 -12.60
CA TYR A 148 -5.66 -14.05 -12.72
C TYR A 148 -6.65 -14.65 -13.74
N PRO A 149 -6.30 -15.77 -14.41
CA PRO A 149 -5.07 -16.55 -14.22
C PRO A 149 -3.87 -16.07 -15.03
N ASP A 150 -4.08 -15.26 -16.07
CA ASP A 150 -3.08 -15.03 -17.13
C ASP A 150 -2.10 -13.89 -16.82
N GLY A 151 -2.36 -13.09 -15.79
CA GLY A 151 -1.68 -11.81 -15.60
C GLY A 151 -2.18 -10.77 -16.60
N ASP A 152 -1.71 -9.55 -16.45
CA ASP A 152 -2.03 -8.42 -17.33
C ASP A 152 -1.10 -7.25 -17.00
N VAL A 153 -1.06 -6.24 -17.87
CA VAL A 153 -0.40 -4.97 -17.60
C VAL A 153 -0.97 -4.36 -16.32
N GLU A 154 -0.08 -4.07 -15.37
CA GLU A 154 -0.40 -3.42 -14.12
C GLU A 154 0.74 -2.47 -13.74
N PHE A 155 0.40 -1.30 -13.19
CA PHE A 155 1.32 -0.19 -13.05
C PHE A 155 2.44 -0.47 -12.04
N ASN A 156 2.11 -0.94 -10.84
CA ASN A 156 3.08 -1.21 -9.77
C ASN A 156 4.02 -2.35 -10.15
N LEU A 157 3.50 -3.41 -10.76
CA LEU A 157 4.29 -4.50 -11.32
C LEU A 157 5.24 -3.99 -12.42
N SER A 158 4.77 -3.14 -13.34
CA SER A 158 5.59 -2.62 -14.43
C SER A 158 6.76 -1.75 -13.96
N ASN A 159 6.67 -1.17 -12.76
CA ASN A 159 7.70 -0.31 -12.19
C ASN A 159 8.92 -1.10 -11.68
N ASP A 160 8.74 -2.38 -11.30
CA ASP A 160 9.85 -3.31 -10.98
C ASP A 160 9.40 -4.78 -11.09
N ILE A 161 9.44 -5.32 -12.31
CA ILE A 161 9.07 -6.71 -12.60
C ILE A 161 10.07 -7.67 -11.96
N GLU A 162 11.36 -7.32 -11.98
CA GLU A 162 12.42 -8.14 -11.39
C GLU A 162 12.24 -8.29 -9.88
N ALA A 163 11.84 -7.23 -9.16
CA ALA A 163 11.52 -7.31 -7.73
C ALA A 163 10.31 -8.22 -7.46
N ALA A 164 9.26 -8.11 -8.28
CA ALA A 164 8.12 -9.01 -8.17
C ALA A 164 8.52 -10.48 -8.40
N GLN A 165 9.39 -10.74 -9.39
CA GLN A 165 9.95 -12.08 -9.62
C GLN A 165 10.72 -12.61 -8.42
N VAL A 166 11.54 -11.78 -7.77
CA VAL A 166 12.25 -12.14 -6.53
C VAL A 166 11.26 -12.52 -5.43
N VAL A 167 10.25 -11.68 -5.17
CA VAL A 167 9.29 -11.89 -4.09
C VAL A 167 8.41 -13.12 -4.33
N PHE A 168 7.91 -13.31 -5.56
CA PHE A 168 7.06 -14.46 -5.91
C PHE A 168 7.84 -15.79 -5.94
N ASN A 169 9.16 -15.76 -6.09
CA ASN A 169 10.04 -16.92 -5.98
C ASN A 169 10.73 -17.07 -4.60
N SER A 170 10.53 -16.13 -3.67
CA SER A 170 11.00 -16.22 -2.28
C SER A 170 10.03 -17.04 -1.41
N PRO A 171 10.38 -17.44 -0.17
CA PRO A 171 9.42 -18.01 0.78
C PRO A 171 8.46 -17.02 1.46
N ILE A 172 8.57 -15.70 1.21
CA ILE A 172 7.79 -14.66 1.91
C ILE A 172 6.29 -14.93 1.81
N HIS A 173 5.55 -14.79 2.91
CA HIS A 173 4.09 -14.78 2.88
C HIS A 173 3.57 -13.54 2.15
N VAL A 174 2.81 -13.72 1.07
CA VAL A 174 2.27 -12.62 0.26
C VAL A 174 0.75 -12.70 0.20
N TRP A 175 0.14 -11.55 0.41
CA TRP A 175 -1.25 -11.23 0.17
C TRP A 175 -1.30 -10.28 -1.02
N GLN A 176 -1.72 -10.79 -2.17
CA GLN A 176 -1.83 -10.01 -3.39
C GLN A 176 -3.27 -9.52 -3.58
N VAL A 177 -3.42 -8.22 -3.81
CA VAL A 177 -4.65 -7.59 -4.26
C VAL A 177 -4.45 -7.19 -5.72
N PRO A 178 -4.92 -8.01 -6.69
CA PRO A 178 -4.69 -7.75 -8.11
C PRO A 178 -5.60 -6.61 -8.61
N LYS A 179 -5.29 -6.08 -9.80
CA LYS A 179 -5.94 -4.89 -10.35
C LYS A 179 -7.45 -4.90 -10.43
N ASN A 180 -8.05 -6.03 -10.79
CA ASN A 180 -9.50 -6.15 -10.85
C ASN A 180 -10.18 -6.05 -9.47
N VAL A 181 -9.41 -6.27 -8.39
CA VAL A 181 -9.90 -6.25 -7.02
C VAL A 181 -9.70 -4.90 -6.38
N TYR A 182 -8.51 -4.29 -6.48
CA TYR A 182 -8.34 -2.95 -5.95
C TYR A 182 -9.20 -1.91 -6.71
N ASP A 183 -9.51 -2.16 -7.98
CA ASP A 183 -10.43 -1.32 -8.78
C ASP A 183 -11.89 -1.38 -8.29
N MET A 184 -12.22 -2.28 -7.34
CA MET A 184 -13.54 -2.34 -6.70
C MET A 184 -13.75 -1.23 -5.68
N VAL A 185 -12.69 -0.58 -5.18
CA VAL A 185 -12.77 0.50 -4.19
C VAL A 185 -13.09 1.84 -4.86
N ARG A 186 -14.26 1.91 -5.48
CA ARG A 186 -14.73 3.09 -6.22
C ARG A 186 -15.43 4.06 -5.28
N VAL A 187 -15.17 5.35 -5.47
CA VAL A 187 -15.77 6.43 -4.69
C VAL A 187 -16.26 7.57 -5.59
N GLY A 188 -17.39 8.17 -5.23
CA GLY A 188 -17.89 9.37 -5.91
C GLY A 188 -17.21 10.63 -5.39
N LEU A 189 -16.92 11.60 -6.26
CA LEU A 189 -16.34 12.88 -5.82
C LEU A 189 -17.29 13.66 -4.90
N ALA A 190 -18.60 13.55 -5.12
CA ALA A 190 -19.61 14.13 -4.23
C ALA A 190 -19.57 13.49 -2.83
N GLU A 191 -19.30 12.19 -2.74
CA GLU A 191 -19.14 11.49 -1.46
C GLU A 191 -17.91 12.01 -0.71
N LEU A 192 -16.76 12.15 -1.39
CA LEU A 192 -15.57 12.74 -0.79
C LEU A 192 -15.79 14.19 -0.34
N ALA A 193 -16.56 14.97 -1.10
CA ALA A 193 -16.89 16.36 -0.73
C ALA A 193 -17.68 16.45 0.58
N VAL A 194 -18.50 15.44 0.91
CA VAL A 194 -19.31 15.38 2.13
C VAL A 194 -18.60 14.67 3.27
N LYS A 195 -17.93 13.55 2.99
CA LYS A 195 -17.39 12.63 4.00
C LYS A 195 -15.89 12.77 4.26
N VAL A 196 -15.16 13.57 3.46
CA VAL A 196 -13.71 13.76 3.62
C VAL A 196 -13.35 15.22 3.75
N ARG A 197 -13.74 16.05 2.77
CA ARG A 197 -13.38 17.47 2.70
C ARG A 197 -13.64 18.28 3.98
N PRO A 198 -14.76 18.10 4.73
CA PRO A 198 -15.06 18.94 5.89
C PRO A 198 -14.20 18.63 7.12
N TYR A 199 -13.45 17.52 7.13
CA TYR A 199 -12.80 17.00 8.34
C TYR A 199 -11.33 17.41 8.44
N GLY A 200 -11.11 18.65 8.87
CA GLY A 200 -9.80 19.22 9.16
C GLY A 200 -8.96 19.54 7.93
N GLU A 201 -7.72 20.02 8.14
CA GLU A 201 -6.80 20.38 7.06
C GLU A 201 -6.43 19.16 6.21
N ILE A 202 -6.23 18.01 6.86
CA ILE A 202 -5.96 16.74 6.17
C ILE A 202 -7.12 16.32 5.25
N GLY A 203 -8.38 16.37 5.72
CA GLY A 203 -9.54 16.00 4.91
C GLY A 203 -9.74 16.95 3.71
N LYS A 204 -9.54 18.26 3.93
CA LYS A 204 -9.56 19.25 2.86
C LYS A 204 -8.47 18.96 1.81
N TYR A 205 -7.24 18.69 2.24
CA TYR A 205 -6.12 18.39 1.36
C TYR A 205 -6.38 17.14 0.51
N LEU A 206 -6.79 16.03 1.13
CA LEU A 206 -7.09 14.77 0.44
C LEU A 206 -8.11 14.96 -0.69
N TYR A 207 -9.16 15.74 -0.42
CA TYR A 207 -10.18 16.05 -1.42
C TYR A 207 -9.61 16.94 -2.54
N GLU A 208 -9.01 18.08 -2.20
CA GLU A 208 -8.54 19.06 -3.18
C GLU A 208 -7.43 18.49 -4.07
N TYR A 209 -6.52 17.70 -3.51
CA TYR A 209 -5.44 17.05 -4.25
C TYR A 209 -5.98 16.02 -5.26
N LEU A 210 -6.95 15.20 -4.85
CA LEU A 210 -7.60 14.25 -5.76
C LEU A 210 -8.37 14.98 -6.87
N ILE A 211 -9.09 16.06 -6.57
CA ILE A 211 -9.76 16.88 -7.60
C ILE A 211 -8.75 17.47 -8.58
N GLN A 212 -7.61 17.97 -8.10
CA GLN A 212 -6.55 18.47 -8.97
C GLN A 212 -6.00 17.38 -9.90
N HIS A 213 -5.78 16.17 -9.37
CA HIS A 213 -5.31 15.03 -10.18
C HIS A 213 -6.35 14.60 -11.22
N ASN A 214 -7.64 14.58 -10.83
CA ASN A 214 -8.76 14.29 -11.73
C ASN A 214 -8.82 15.30 -12.89
N MET A 215 -8.70 16.60 -12.60
CA MET A 215 -8.72 17.66 -13.61
C MET A 215 -7.48 17.67 -14.50
N LYS A 216 -6.28 17.42 -13.94
CA LYS A 216 -5.02 17.37 -14.69
C LYS A 216 -5.05 16.32 -15.80
N ASN A 217 -5.84 15.26 -15.63
CA ASN A 217 -6.01 14.19 -16.61
C ASN A 217 -7.32 14.31 -17.42
N GLY A 218 -8.01 15.46 -17.38
CA GLY A 218 -9.32 15.66 -18.01
C GLY A 218 -9.34 15.50 -19.54
N ASP A 219 -8.19 15.62 -20.21
CA ASP A 219 -8.06 15.40 -21.65
C ASP A 219 -8.09 13.91 -22.04
N ARG A 220 -8.09 12.99 -21.06
CA ARG A 220 -8.14 11.54 -21.28
C ARG A 220 -9.58 11.04 -21.10
N PRO A 221 -10.30 10.72 -22.18
CA PRO A 221 -11.74 10.40 -22.09
C PRO A 221 -12.03 9.08 -21.38
N GLN A 222 -11.03 8.23 -21.14
CA GLN A 222 -11.20 6.87 -20.63
C GLN A 222 -10.88 6.72 -19.14
N TRP A 223 -9.95 7.54 -18.64
CA TRP A 223 -9.57 7.59 -17.23
C TRP A 223 -8.81 8.89 -16.95
N PRO A 224 -9.15 9.61 -15.87
CA PRO A 224 -10.22 9.34 -14.91
C PRO A 224 -11.62 9.64 -15.49
N LYS A 225 -12.68 9.10 -14.87
CA LYS A 225 -14.06 9.19 -15.41
C LYS A 225 -14.82 10.46 -15.00
N GLY A 226 -14.15 11.46 -14.45
CA GLY A 226 -14.70 12.79 -14.17
C GLY A 226 -15.46 12.93 -12.85
N GLU A 227 -16.34 11.98 -12.48
CA GLU A 227 -17.16 12.05 -11.24
C GLU A 227 -16.83 10.96 -10.21
N ILE A 228 -15.91 10.06 -10.55
CA ILE A 228 -15.49 8.96 -9.68
C ILE A 228 -13.96 8.85 -9.63
N TRP A 229 -13.49 8.26 -8.54
CA TRP A 229 -12.10 7.82 -8.38
C TRP A 229 -12.05 6.37 -7.88
N VAL A 230 -10.88 5.75 -7.96
CA VAL A 230 -10.58 4.43 -7.41
C VAL A 230 -9.54 4.63 -6.32
N LEU A 231 -9.89 4.30 -5.07
CA LEU A 231 -8.94 4.35 -3.96
C LEU A 231 -8.24 2.99 -3.81
N GLY A 232 -7.47 2.62 -4.84
CA GLY A 232 -6.92 1.28 -5.06
C GLY A 232 -5.96 0.83 -3.95
N ASP A 233 -5.28 1.75 -3.29
CA ASP A 233 -4.35 1.42 -2.20
C ASP A 233 -5.00 1.16 -0.83
N SER A 234 -6.28 1.52 -0.67
CA SER A 234 -7.00 1.37 0.60
C SER A 234 -7.13 -0.08 1.13
N PRO A 235 -7.19 -1.14 0.29
CA PRO A 235 -7.06 -2.53 0.72
C PRO A 235 -5.79 -2.81 1.52
N ALA A 236 -4.69 -2.08 1.27
CA ALA A 236 -3.41 -2.30 1.96
C ALA A 236 -3.56 -2.15 3.48
N THR A 237 -4.33 -1.15 3.89
CA THR A 237 -4.64 -0.86 5.30
C THR A 237 -5.80 -1.71 5.81
N SER A 238 -6.90 -1.74 5.07
CA SER A 238 -8.14 -2.36 5.56
C SER A 238 -8.05 -3.87 5.74
N LEU A 239 -7.27 -4.56 4.90
CA LEU A 239 -7.03 -6.01 5.04
C LEU A 239 -6.24 -6.36 6.32
N LEU A 240 -5.55 -5.39 6.92
CA LEU A 240 -4.91 -5.54 8.22
C LEU A 240 -5.89 -5.36 9.39
N LEU A 241 -7.03 -4.69 9.15
CA LEU A 241 -8.11 -4.49 10.13
C LEU A 241 -9.04 -5.70 10.16
N ASP A 242 -9.43 -6.18 8.98
CA ASP A 242 -10.18 -7.42 8.77
C ASP A 242 -9.61 -8.12 7.53
N ASP A 243 -9.16 -9.36 7.69
CA ASP A 243 -8.42 -10.08 6.65
C ASP A 243 -9.32 -10.74 5.60
N GLN A 244 -10.65 -10.57 5.73
CA GLN A 244 -11.67 -10.99 4.77
C GLN A 244 -11.48 -12.45 4.34
N ALA A 245 -11.52 -13.34 5.32
CA ALA A 245 -11.17 -14.77 5.22
C ALA A 245 -11.85 -15.57 4.09
N PHE A 246 -12.94 -15.05 3.50
CA PHE A 246 -13.73 -15.73 2.46
C PHE A 246 -13.56 -15.11 1.06
N ASP A 247 -12.82 -14.01 0.95
CA ASP A 247 -12.71 -13.21 -0.27
C ASP A 247 -11.39 -13.43 -1.03
N TYR A 248 -10.62 -14.45 -0.65
CA TYR A 248 -9.37 -14.84 -1.30
C TYR A 248 -9.28 -16.34 -1.58
N ASP A 249 -8.37 -16.69 -2.47
CA ASP A 249 -7.92 -18.07 -2.69
C ASP A 249 -6.44 -18.22 -2.31
N LEU A 250 -6.06 -19.43 -1.92
CA LEU A 250 -4.65 -19.82 -1.80
C LEU A 250 -4.18 -20.44 -3.11
N ILE A 251 -3.48 -19.65 -3.92
CA ILE A 251 -3.00 -20.03 -5.26
C ILE A 251 -1.48 -20.23 -5.20
N GLU A 252 -0.96 -21.21 -5.94
CA GLU A 252 0.50 -21.35 -6.10
C GLU A 252 1.07 -20.10 -6.77
N ALA A 253 2.09 -19.50 -6.17
CA ALA A 253 2.68 -18.27 -6.68
C ALA A 253 3.14 -18.48 -8.14
N PRO A 254 2.65 -17.68 -9.10
CA PRO A 254 3.04 -17.83 -10.50
C PRO A 254 4.49 -17.39 -10.72
N ASN A 255 5.10 -17.87 -11.79
CA ASN A 255 6.22 -17.16 -12.39
C ASN A 255 5.67 -15.93 -13.12
N ILE A 256 6.29 -14.77 -12.92
CA ILE A 256 5.93 -13.53 -13.60
C ILE A 256 6.92 -13.30 -14.75
N HIS A 257 6.43 -13.23 -15.98
CA HIS A 257 7.26 -12.95 -17.15
C HIS A 257 7.53 -11.44 -17.31
N SER A 258 8.49 -11.10 -18.17
CA SER A 258 8.84 -9.70 -18.46
C SER A 258 7.72 -8.89 -19.13
N ASP A 259 6.74 -9.58 -19.71
CA ASP A 259 5.51 -8.97 -20.27
C ASP A 259 4.36 -8.92 -19.25
N MET A 260 4.64 -9.22 -17.98
CA MET A 260 3.69 -9.29 -16.85
C MET A 260 2.65 -10.41 -16.93
N SER A 261 2.78 -11.32 -17.90
CA SER A 261 1.97 -12.54 -17.93
C SER A 261 2.37 -13.49 -16.80
N TYR A 262 1.40 -14.27 -16.34
CA TYR A 262 1.55 -15.26 -15.29
C TYR A 262 1.64 -16.65 -15.88
N GLN A 263 2.69 -17.37 -15.50
CA GLN A 263 2.80 -18.79 -15.77
C GLN A 263 2.58 -19.56 -14.48
N HIS A 264 1.53 -20.38 -14.49
CA HIS A 264 1.26 -21.30 -13.40
C HIS A 264 2.47 -22.24 -13.18
N LYS A 265 2.88 -22.37 -11.91
CA LYS A 265 4.03 -23.17 -11.50
C LYS A 265 3.60 -24.21 -10.48
N ALA A 266 3.26 -25.39 -10.99
CA ALA A 266 2.83 -26.52 -10.17
C ALA A 266 3.85 -26.81 -9.05
N GLY A 267 3.36 -26.92 -7.81
CA GLY A 267 4.18 -27.21 -6.64
C GLY A 267 4.94 -26.03 -6.05
N ASN A 268 4.73 -24.80 -6.55
CA ASN A 268 5.24 -23.62 -5.87
C ASN A 268 4.47 -23.37 -4.56
N ARG A 269 5.04 -22.59 -3.64
CA ARG A 269 4.34 -22.20 -2.41
C ARG A 269 3.05 -21.44 -2.73
N LYS A 270 2.08 -21.50 -1.82
CA LYS A 270 0.84 -20.75 -1.96
C LYS A 270 0.99 -19.30 -1.48
N ILE A 271 0.34 -18.39 -2.20
CA ILE A 271 0.05 -17.01 -1.82
C ILE A 271 -1.44 -16.82 -1.64
N ARG A 272 -1.80 -15.82 -0.84
CA ARG A 272 -3.17 -15.35 -0.74
C ARG A 272 -3.43 -14.39 -1.90
N VAL A 273 -4.40 -14.70 -2.76
CA VAL A 273 -4.82 -13.82 -3.87
C VAL A 273 -6.27 -13.45 -3.65
N TYR A 274 -6.55 -12.16 -3.45
CA TYR A 274 -7.91 -11.69 -3.27
C TYR A 274 -8.69 -11.75 -4.58
N ARG A 275 -9.99 -12.06 -4.48
CA ARG A 275 -10.98 -12.01 -5.56
C ARG A 275 -11.96 -10.85 -5.40
N SER A 276 -12.12 -10.36 -4.18
CA SER A 276 -12.99 -9.25 -3.79
C SER A 276 -12.43 -8.54 -2.56
N VAL A 277 -12.90 -7.32 -2.34
CA VAL A 277 -12.73 -6.59 -1.08
C VAL A 277 -14.04 -5.91 -0.71
N ASP A 278 -14.39 -5.85 0.58
CA ASP A 278 -15.56 -5.11 1.07
C ASP A 278 -15.29 -3.59 1.04
N SER A 279 -15.58 -2.97 -0.11
CA SER A 279 -15.40 -1.52 -0.30
C SER A 279 -16.23 -0.66 0.67
N ARG A 280 -17.38 -1.16 1.15
CA ARG A 280 -18.20 -0.43 2.12
C ARG A 280 -17.47 -0.35 3.46
N PHE A 281 -16.94 -1.46 3.95
CA PHE A 281 -16.14 -1.48 5.18
C PHE A 281 -14.94 -0.54 5.05
N ILE A 282 -14.19 -0.64 3.95
CA ILE A 282 -13.01 0.17 3.68
C ILE A 282 -13.32 1.67 3.79
N LEU A 283 -14.32 2.13 3.03
CA LEU A 283 -14.65 3.54 2.91
C LEU A 283 -15.31 4.08 4.18
N GLU A 284 -16.31 3.39 4.72
CA GLU A 284 -17.05 3.88 5.91
C GLU A 284 -16.18 3.91 7.17
N ASP A 285 -15.29 2.92 7.35
CA ASP A 285 -14.36 2.93 8.47
C ASP A 285 -13.34 4.07 8.34
N PHE A 286 -12.83 4.35 7.13
CA PHE A 286 -11.98 5.50 6.89
C PHE A 286 -12.71 6.83 7.20
N TYR A 287 -13.91 7.04 6.67
CA TYR A 287 -14.69 8.26 6.89
C TYR A 287 -15.00 8.49 8.36
N ALA A 288 -15.42 7.45 9.08
CA ALA A 288 -15.71 7.53 10.50
C ALA A 288 -14.44 7.90 11.29
N LYS A 289 -13.31 7.25 11.01
CA LYS A 289 -12.03 7.54 11.68
C LYS A 289 -11.54 8.96 11.41
N LEU A 290 -11.66 9.43 10.17
CA LEU A 290 -11.29 10.80 9.79
C LEU A 290 -12.18 11.83 10.51
N SER A 291 -13.49 11.59 10.57
CA SER A 291 -14.44 12.46 11.28
C SER A 291 -14.15 12.54 12.78
N LEU A 292 -13.90 11.38 13.41
CA LEU A 292 -13.53 11.28 14.83
C LEU A 292 -12.18 11.94 15.13
N PHE A 293 -11.24 11.85 14.19
CA PHE A 293 -9.94 12.52 14.30
C PHE A 293 -10.08 14.04 14.25
N ALA A 294 -10.89 14.56 13.33
CA ALA A 294 -11.13 16.00 13.19
C ALA A 294 -11.99 16.58 14.33
N ASN A 295 -12.88 15.78 14.93
CA ASN A 295 -13.80 16.19 15.99
C ASN A 295 -13.64 15.36 17.27
N PRO A 296 -12.51 15.45 17.99
CA PRO A 296 -12.25 14.60 19.16
C PRO A 296 -13.20 14.86 20.35
N GLN A 297 -13.95 15.96 20.34
CA GLN A 297 -14.92 16.35 21.38
C GLN A 297 -16.39 16.08 20.97
N GLY A 298 -16.63 15.51 19.78
CA GLY A 298 -17.96 15.37 19.17
C GLY A 298 -18.67 14.03 19.37
N CYS A 299 -18.25 13.21 20.33
CA CYS A 299 -18.97 11.99 20.76
C CYS A 299 -19.66 12.21 22.10
#